data_AF-A0A6P1UWN6-F1
#
_entry.id   AF-A0A6P1UWN6-F1
#
_cell.length_a   1.000
_cell.length_b   1.000
_cell.length_c   1.000
_cell.angle_alpha   90.00
_cell.angle_beta   90.00
_cell.angle_gamma   90.00
#
_symmetry.space_group_name_H-M   'P 1'
#
loop_
_entity.id
_entity.type
_entity.pdbx_description
1 polymer ?
#
loop_
_entity_poly.entity_id
_entity_poly.type
_entity_poly.pdbx_seq_one_letter_code
_entity_poly.pdbx_strand_id
1 'polypeptide(L)'
;MGGGMNIIELAQLRAELSNPAIGSKDHLRKLALSLVEALEKAQAIKAAAEKLVRCKGRYHSEQNYRALAALFGVNTPDLPPLEHENVHYADAAEMEIAALRQRIAELESEVEKWKQESETWEKVAEKQLAKAIELESRTVTVKLPQRLQPGADGWDDWYVHSDDEGEYLKFDDVLAMLTAAGIKREAE
;
A
#
# COMPACT_ATOMS: atom_id res chain seq x y z
N MET A 1 -51.86 -16.39 29.97
CA MET A 1 -50.85 -15.41 30.44
C MET A 1 -51.22 -14.08 29.82
N GLY A 2 -51.59 -13.08 30.61
CA GLY A 2 -52.05 -11.79 30.09
C GLY A 2 -50.93 -11.11 29.32
N GLY A 3 -51.13 -10.88 28.03
CA GLY A 3 -50.24 -10.03 27.25
C GLY A 3 -50.28 -8.63 27.85
N GLY A 4 -49.18 -8.19 28.44
CA GLY A 4 -49.06 -6.82 28.92
C GLY A 4 -49.21 -5.86 27.74
N MET A 5 -49.82 -4.69 27.98
CA MET A 5 -49.99 -3.66 26.96
C MET A 5 -48.66 -3.35 26.27
N ASN A 6 -48.63 -3.07 24.99
CA ASN A 6 -47.43 -2.62 24.29
C ASN A 6 -47.31 -1.08 24.31
N ILE A 7 -46.17 -0.55 23.82
CA ILE A 7 -45.88 0.90 23.81
C ILE A 7 -46.95 1.70 23.05
N ILE A 8 -47.53 1.12 22.01
CA ILE A 8 -48.56 1.77 21.18
C ILE A 8 -49.88 1.83 21.94
N GLU A 9 -50.26 0.76 22.62
CA GLU A 9 -51.48 0.68 23.44
C GLU A 9 -51.43 1.62 24.65
N LEU A 10 -50.25 1.79 25.27
CA LEU A 10 -50.07 2.79 26.33
C LEU A 10 -50.22 4.23 25.82
N ALA A 11 -49.68 4.53 24.65
CA ALA A 11 -49.81 5.86 24.05
C ALA A 11 -51.28 6.18 23.72
N GLN A 12 -52.04 5.19 23.27
CA GLN A 12 -53.49 5.30 23.07
C GLN A 12 -54.23 5.55 24.38
N LEU A 13 -53.93 4.77 25.42
CA LEU A 13 -54.52 4.95 26.76
C LEU A 13 -54.19 6.33 27.36
N ARG A 14 -52.97 6.83 27.14
CA ARG A 14 -52.56 8.18 27.53
C ARG A 14 -53.39 9.25 26.84
N ALA A 15 -53.65 9.09 25.53
CA ALA A 15 -54.47 10.01 24.75
C ALA A 15 -55.94 10.02 25.25
N GLU A 16 -56.50 8.85 25.56
CA GLU A 16 -57.83 8.72 26.13
C GLU A 16 -57.91 9.36 27.52
N LEU A 17 -56.99 9.02 28.43
CA LEU A 17 -56.96 9.56 29.79
C LEU A 17 -56.68 11.06 29.82
N SER A 18 -56.01 11.62 28.82
CA SER A 18 -55.79 13.06 28.71
C SER A 18 -57.06 13.83 28.34
N ASN A 19 -58.14 13.15 27.90
CA ASN A 19 -59.39 13.79 27.52
C ASN A 19 -60.24 14.18 28.75
N PRO A 20 -60.51 15.48 28.99
CA PRO A 20 -61.31 15.92 30.13
C PRO A 20 -62.79 15.51 30.06
N ALA A 21 -63.31 15.21 28.87
CA ALA A 21 -64.72 14.89 28.64
C ALA A 21 -65.15 13.54 29.24
N ILE A 22 -64.20 12.68 29.60
CA ILE A 22 -64.45 11.44 30.31
C ILE A 22 -64.69 11.81 31.78
N GLY A 23 -65.92 11.64 32.27
CA GLY A 23 -66.43 12.09 33.59
C GLY A 23 -65.74 11.52 34.84
N SER A 24 -64.50 11.07 34.74
CA SER A 24 -63.64 10.64 35.84
C SER A 24 -63.15 11.82 36.69
N LYS A 25 -63.09 11.62 38.01
CA LYS A 25 -62.71 12.61 39.01
C LYS A 25 -61.23 13.01 38.83
N ASP A 26 -60.91 14.30 38.63
CA ASP A 26 -59.59 14.81 38.19
C ASP A 26 -58.35 14.20 38.86
N HIS A 27 -58.39 13.96 40.18
CA HIS A 27 -57.30 13.32 40.91
C HIS A 27 -56.97 11.89 40.40
N LEU A 28 -57.98 11.10 40.00
CA LEU A 28 -57.80 9.76 39.44
C LEU A 28 -57.20 9.85 38.03
N ARG A 29 -57.60 10.84 37.25
CA ARG A 29 -57.01 11.09 35.92
C ARG A 29 -55.52 11.40 36.04
N LYS A 30 -55.14 12.27 37.00
CA LYS A 30 -53.72 12.58 37.28
C LYS A 30 -52.93 11.36 37.73
N LEU A 31 -53.50 10.55 38.63
CA LEU A 31 -52.85 9.31 39.08
C LEU A 31 -52.70 8.31 37.92
N ALA A 32 -53.74 8.13 37.11
CA ALA A 32 -53.71 7.25 35.95
C ALA A 32 -52.68 7.69 34.91
N LEU A 33 -52.60 8.98 34.59
CA LEU A 33 -51.59 9.53 33.68
C LEU A 33 -50.16 9.30 34.20
N SER A 34 -49.93 9.48 35.51
CA SER A 34 -48.64 9.21 36.15
C SER A 34 -48.25 7.73 36.05
N LEU A 35 -49.20 6.82 36.29
CA LEU A 35 -48.98 5.38 36.14
C LEU A 35 -48.70 4.99 34.69
N VAL A 36 -49.41 5.56 33.72
CA VAL A 36 -49.18 5.33 32.29
C VAL A 36 -47.78 5.81 31.88
N GLU A 37 -47.36 7.00 32.33
CA GLU A 37 -46.02 7.51 32.05
C GLU A 37 -44.92 6.60 32.64
N ALA A 38 -45.10 6.10 33.86
CA ALA A 38 -44.17 5.15 34.46
C ALA A 38 -44.12 3.82 33.69
N LEU A 39 -45.26 3.35 33.18
CA LEU A 39 -45.35 2.12 32.41
C LEU A 39 -44.69 2.27 31.02
N GLU A 40 -44.87 3.41 30.36
CA GLU A 40 -44.20 3.75 29.09
C GLU A 40 -42.68 3.73 29.26
N LYS A 41 -42.17 4.36 30.32
CA LYS A 41 -40.73 4.36 30.66
C LYS A 41 -40.20 2.95 30.93
N ALA A 42 -40.93 2.15 31.70
CA ALA A 42 -40.54 0.77 32.00
C ALA A 42 -40.50 -0.11 30.73
N GLN A 43 -41.44 0.07 29.81
CA GLN A 43 -41.44 -0.65 28.53
C GLN A 43 -40.31 -0.23 27.61
N ALA A 44 -39.98 1.06 27.56
CA ALA A 44 -38.84 1.55 26.79
C ALA A 44 -37.53 0.94 27.31
N ILE A 45 -37.34 0.88 28.64
CA ILE A 45 -36.18 0.25 29.28
C ILE A 45 -36.13 -1.25 28.93
N LYS A 46 -37.27 -1.96 29.03
CA LYS A 46 -37.36 -3.37 28.67
C LYS A 46 -36.96 -3.60 27.21
N ALA A 47 -37.49 -2.82 26.29
CA ALA A 47 -37.17 -2.93 24.87
C ALA A 47 -35.68 -2.65 24.58
N ALA A 48 -35.07 -1.68 25.28
CA ALA A 48 -33.65 -1.40 25.18
C ALA A 48 -32.79 -2.56 25.73
N ALA A 49 -33.16 -3.11 26.90
CA ALA A 49 -32.48 -4.25 27.51
C ALA A 49 -32.56 -5.51 26.62
N GLU A 50 -33.72 -5.79 26.02
CA GLU A 50 -33.87 -6.90 25.08
C GLU A 50 -32.97 -6.76 23.85
N LYS A 51 -32.82 -5.54 23.31
CA LYS A 51 -31.88 -5.29 22.19
C LYS A 51 -30.43 -5.48 22.62
N LEU A 52 -30.08 -5.02 23.81
CA LEU A 52 -28.71 -5.10 24.35
C LEU A 52 -28.25 -6.55 24.57
N VAL A 53 -29.15 -7.41 25.06
CA VAL A 53 -28.84 -8.85 25.26
C VAL A 53 -28.85 -9.62 23.93
N ARG A 54 -29.50 -9.12 22.89
CA ARG A 54 -29.49 -9.72 21.54
C ARG A 54 -28.28 -9.33 20.67
N CYS A 55 -27.29 -8.62 21.21
CA CYS A 55 -26.07 -8.27 20.48
C CYS A 55 -25.37 -9.52 19.92
N LYS A 56 -24.75 -9.40 18.74
CA LYS A 56 -23.97 -10.49 18.12
C LYS A 56 -22.75 -10.82 18.99
N GLY A 57 -22.51 -12.12 19.18
CA GLY A 57 -21.39 -12.66 19.93
C GLY A 57 -21.79 -13.08 21.36
N ARG A 58 -21.42 -14.30 21.75
CA ARG A 58 -21.73 -14.84 23.09
C ARG A 58 -21.15 -13.95 24.18
N TYR A 59 -19.90 -13.54 24.01
CA TYR A 59 -19.17 -12.70 24.94
C TYR A 59 -19.92 -11.39 25.29
N HIS A 60 -20.33 -10.61 24.28
CA HIS A 60 -21.03 -9.34 24.52
C HIS A 60 -22.42 -9.55 25.09
N SER A 61 -23.17 -10.54 24.61
CA SER A 61 -24.51 -10.83 25.12
C SER A 61 -24.49 -11.23 26.61
N GLU A 62 -23.51 -12.05 27.00
CA GLU A 62 -23.35 -12.53 28.37
C GLU A 62 -22.81 -11.42 29.29
N GLN A 63 -21.84 -10.62 28.82
CA GLN A 63 -21.37 -9.44 29.56
C GLN A 63 -22.51 -8.45 29.82
N ASN A 64 -23.35 -8.20 28.81
CA ASN A 64 -24.52 -7.33 28.95
C ASN A 64 -25.55 -7.92 29.93
N TYR A 65 -25.79 -9.23 29.88
CA TYR A 65 -26.68 -9.90 30.82
C TYR A 65 -26.19 -9.79 32.27
N ARG A 66 -24.91 -10.06 32.52
CA ARG A 66 -24.28 -9.92 33.85
C ARG A 66 -24.37 -8.49 34.38
N ALA A 67 -24.10 -7.50 33.53
CA ALA A 67 -24.21 -6.09 33.89
C ALA A 67 -25.65 -5.67 34.24
N LEU A 68 -26.64 -6.12 33.45
CA LEU A 68 -28.06 -5.86 33.72
C LEU A 68 -28.51 -6.53 35.02
N ALA A 69 -28.14 -7.79 35.24
CA ALA A 69 -28.48 -8.50 36.47
C ALA A 69 -27.90 -7.83 37.72
N ALA A 70 -26.64 -7.37 37.64
CA ALA A 70 -26.03 -6.57 38.70
C ALA A 70 -26.77 -5.24 38.93
N LEU A 71 -27.14 -4.53 37.85
CA LEU A 71 -27.87 -3.26 37.93
C LEU A 71 -29.25 -3.41 38.57
N PHE A 72 -29.96 -4.51 38.27
CA PHE A 72 -31.28 -4.80 38.83
C PHE A 72 -31.24 -5.58 40.15
N GLY A 73 -30.06 -5.91 40.67
CA GLY A 73 -29.89 -6.70 41.90
C GLY A 73 -30.46 -8.12 41.80
N VAL A 74 -30.51 -8.69 40.60
CA VAL A 74 -31.04 -10.04 40.34
C VAL A 74 -29.88 -11.02 40.27
N ASN A 75 -30.04 -12.19 40.88
CA ASN A 75 -29.04 -13.26 40.78
C ASN A 75 -28.96 -13.76 39.33
N THR A 76 -27.75 -13.72 38.76
CA THR A 76 -27.44 -14.43 37.51
C THR A 76 -27.39 -15.93 37.79
N PRO A 77 -27.91 -16.79 36.89
CA PRO A 77 -27.59 -18.22 36.90
C PRO A 77 -26.08 -18.40 36.87
N ASP A 78 -25.58 -19.53 37.40
CA ASP A 78 -24.16 -19.84 37.39
C ASP A 78 -23.68 -20.03 35.93
N LEU A 79 -23.20 -18.92 35.37
CA LEU A 79 -22.71 -18.83 34.01
C LEU A 79 -21.21 -19.15 34.02
N PRO A 80 -20.73 -20.03 33.13
CA PRO A 80 -19.32 -20.37 33.05
C PRO A 80 -18.46 -19.10 32.86
N PRO A 81 -17.17 -19.14 33.23
CA PRO A 81 -16.27 -18.02 33.00
C PRO A 81 -16.32 -17.57 31.54
N LEU A 82 -16.31 -16.25 31.30
CA LEU A 82 -16.26 -15.69 29.96
C LEU A 82 -14.93 -16.06 29.30
N GLU A 83 -14.92 -17.20 28.59
CA GLU A 83 -13.84 -17.53 27.69
C GLU A 83 -13.89 -16.54 26.53
N HIS A 84 -12.78 -15.87 26.27
CA HIS A 84 -12.70 -14.91 25.18
C HIS A 84 -12.78 -15.72 23.88
N GLU A 85 -13.81 -15.49 23.07
CA GLU A 85 -13.99 -16.17 21.77
C GLU A 85 -12.79 -15.93 20.81
N ASN A 86 -11.89 -15.00 21.17
CA ASN A 86 -10.62 -14.72 20.51
C ASN A 86 -9.54 -15.82 20.71
N VAL A 87 -9.69 -16.73 21.68
CA VAL A 87 -8.69 -17.79 21.92
C VAL A 87 -8.62 -18.77 20.75
N HIS A 88 -9.70 -18.94 19.97
CA HIS A 88 -9.71 -19.84 18.80
C HIS A 88 -9.18 -19.21 17.51
N TYR A 89 -9.01 -17.88 17.44
CA TYR A 89 -8.38 -17.20 16.31
C TYR A 89 -6.90 -16.92 16.54
N ALA A 90 -6.44 -16.96 17.79
CA ALA A 90 -5.03 -16.77 18.13
C ALA A 90 -4.16 -17.82 17.42
N ASP A 91 -4.50 -19.10 17.53
CA ASP A 91 -3.69 -20.19 16.95
C ASP A 91 -3.61 -20.12 15.41
N ALA A 92 -4.73 -19.79 14.74
CA ALA A 92 -4.76 -19.67 13.29
C ALA A 92 -3.99 -18.43 12.79
N ALA A 93 -4.18 -17.29 13.46
CA ALA A 93 -3.46 -16.06 13.12
C ALA A 93 -1.95 -16.18 13.41
N GLU A 94 -1.57 -16.89 14.47
CA GLU A 94 -0.17 -17.16 14.79
C GLU A 94 0.51 -18.03 13.73
N MET A 95 -0.19 -19.04 13.19
CA MET A 95 0.31 -19.83 12.06
C MET A 95 0.49 -18.99 10.79
N GLU A 96 -0.47 -18.12 10.46
CA GLU A 96 -0.37 -17.22 9.31
C GLU A 96 0.79 -16.21 9.48
N ILE A 97 0.95 -15.64 10.68
CA ILE A 97 2.05 -14.73 10.99
C ILE A 97 3.41 -15.46 10.86
N ALA A 98 3.51 -16.71 11.32
CA ALA A 98 4.73 -17.49 11.18
C ALA A 98 5.08 -17.77 9.72
N ALA A 99 4.10 -18.16 8.90
CA ALA A 99 4.28 -18.39 7.46
C ALA A 99 4.71 -17.12 6.72
N LEU A 100 4.09 -15.98 7.03
CA LEU A 100 4.44 -14.69 6.43
C LEU A 100 5.87 -14.26 6.81
N ARG A 101 6.27 -14.46 8.06
CA ARG A 101 7.65 -14.17 8.50
C ARG A 101 8.68 -15.01 7.77
N GLN A 102 8.40 -16.29 7.54
CA GLN A 102 9.28 -17.15 6.75
C GLN A 102 9.40 -16.64 5.31
N ARG A 103 8.27 -16.26 4.68
CA ARG A 103 8.29 -15.75 3.30
C ARG A 103 9.05 -14.43 3.17
N ILE A 104 8.96 -13.55 4.17
CA ILE A 104 9.74 -12.31 4.22
C ILE A 104 11.24 -12.63 4.27
N ALA A 105 11.67 -13.54 5.15
CA ALA A 105 13.08 -13.92 5.25
C ALA A 105 13.63 -14.52 3.94
N GLU A 106 12.84 -15.35 3.25
CA GLU A 106 13.19 -15.87 1.93
C GLU A 106 13.38 -14.74 0.91
N LEU A 107 12.43 -13.81 0.80
CA LEU A 107 12.48 -12.68 -0.12
C LEU A 107 13.66 -11.74 0.18
N GLU A 108 13.93 -11.48 1.45
CA GLU A 108 15.09 -10.68 1.88
C GLU A 108 16.41 -11.32 1.42
N SER A 109 16.51 -12.66 1.49
CA SER A 109 17.70 -13.38 1.00
C SER A 109 17.84 -13.31 -0.53
N GLU A 110 16.74 -13.37 -1.27
CA GLU A 110 16.76 -13.23 -2.73
C GLU A 110 17.19 -11.82 -3.14
N VAL A 111 16.65 -10.79 -2.48
CA VAL A 111 17.03 -9.39 -2.74
C VAL A 111 18.52 -9.17 -2.50
N GLU A 112 19.07 -9.71 -1.42
CA GLU A 112 20.50 -9.61 -1.12
C GLU A 112 21.35 -10.30 -2.20
N LYS A 113 20.92 -11.46 -2.70
CA LYS A 113 21.59 -12.16 -3.80
C LYS A 113 21.62 -11.30 -5.07
N TRP A 114 20.47 -10.75 -5.48
CA TRP A 114 20.38 -9.91 -6.68
C TRP A 114 21.21 -8.64 -6.57
N LYS A 115 21.29 -8.07 -5.37
CA LYS A 115 22.15 -6.92 -5.09
C LYS A 115 23.63 -7.25 -5.29
N GLN A 116 24.08 -8.38 -4.76
CA GLN A 116 25.45 -8.86 -4.96
C GLN A 116 25.74 -9.13 -6.44
N GLU A 117 24.82 -9.78 -7.15
CA GLU A 117 24.96 -9.99 -8.59
C GLU A 117 25.07 -8.66 -9.35
N SER A 118 24.24 -7.66 -9.02
CA SER A 118 24.32 -6.32 -9.62
C SER A 118 25.68 -5.67 -9.40
N GLU A 119 26.22 -5.69 -8.18
CA GLU A 119 27.55 -5.14 -7.86
C GLU A 119 28.66 -5.86 -8.64
N THR A 120 28.53 -7.17 -8.87
CA THR A 120 29.51 -7.89 -9.69
C THR A 120 29.47 -7.48 -11.15
N TRP A 121 28.27 -7.30 -11.72
CA TRP A 121 28.10 -6.85 -13.10
C TRP A 121 28.59 -5.43 -13.31
N GLU A 122 28.40 -4.54 -12.34
CA GLU A 122 28.92 -3.18 -12.36
C GLU A 122 30.45 -3.18 -12.46
N LYS A 123 31.14 -3.96 -11.61
CA LYS A 123 32.61 -4.11 -11.66
C LYS A 123 33.10 -4.69 -12.99
N VAL A 124 32.35 -5.61 -13.59
CA VAL A 124 32.68 -6.15 -14.92
C VAL A 124 32.54 -5.06 -15.98
N ALA A 125 31.46 -4.28 -15.94
CA ALA A 125 31.24 -3.19 -16.87
C ALA A 125 32.33 -2.11 -16.78
N GLU A 126 32.73 -1.71 -15.56
CA GLU A 126 33.83 -0.77 -15.33
C GLU A 126 35.15 -1.26 -15.94
N LYS A 127 35.48 -2.55 -15.75
CA LYS A 127 36.70 -3.14 -16.34
C LYS A 127 36.66 -3.16 -17.86
N GLN A 128 35.52 -3.47 -18.45
CA GLN A 128 35.35 -3.46 -19.90
C GLN A 128 35.50 -2.04 -20.45
N LEU A 129 34.92 -1.04 -19.77
CA LEU A 129 35.05 0.36 -20.14
C LEU A 129 36.51 0.83 -20.06
N ALA A 130 37.22 0.50 -18.97
CA ALA A 130 38.64 0.84 -18.81
C ALA A 130 39.50 0.22 -19.93
N LYS A 131 39.25 -1.04 -20.29
CA LYS A 131 39.94 -1.72 -21.39
C LYS A 131 39.63 -1.10 -22.75
N ALA A 132 38.38 -0.69 -22.98
CA ALA A 132 37.99 0.01 -24.20
C ALA A 132 38.73 1.35 -24.34
N ILE A 133 38.82 2.13 -23.25
CA ILE A 133 39.60 3.38 -23.21
C ILE A 133 41.08 3.13 -23.48
N GLU A 134 41.68 2.08 -22.87
CA GLU A 134 43.08 1.72 -23.12
C GLU A 134 43.29 1.41 -24.61
N LEU A 135 42.45 0.55 -25.20
CA LEU A 135 42.55 0.20 -26.63
C LEU A 135 42.33 1.41 -27.54
N GLU A 136 41.42 2.31 -27.18
CA GLU A 136 41.17 3.54 -27.92
C GLU A 136 42.33 4.55 -27.82
N SER A 137 43.08 4.53 -26.72
CA SER A 137 44.31 5.33 -26.55
C SER A 137 45.51 4.71 -27.28
N ARG A 138 45.50 3.40 -27.51
CA ARG A 138 46.54 2.66 -28.24
C ARG A 138 46.35 2.70 -29.76
N THR A 139 45.33 3.39 -30.28
CA THR A 139 45.20 3.62 -31.72
C THR A 139 46.42 4.35 -32.24
N VAL A 140 47.07 3.75 -33.23
CA VAL A 140 48.32 4.24 -33.83
C VAL A 140 48.09 5.64 -34.40
N THR A 141 48.91 6.60 -33.98
CA THR A 141 48.99 7.92 -34.59
C THR A 141 50.06 7.93 -35.67
N VAL A 142 49.78 8.51 -36.83
CA VAL A 142 50.75 8.66 -37.92
C VAL A 142 50.97 10.15 -38.22
N LYS A 143 52.24 10.54 -38.37
CA LYS A 143 52.62 11.84 -38.93
C LYS A 143 52.49 11.81 -40.45
N LEU A 144 51.71 12.72 -41.01
CA LEU A 144 51.57 12.85 -42.45
C LEU A 144 52.77 13.64 -43.04
N PRO A 145 53.22 13.29 -44.26
CA PRO A 145 54.27 14.05 -44.96
C PRO A 145 53.82 15.48 -45.27
N GLN A 146 54.75 16.32 -45.73
CA GLN A 146 54.45 17.72 -46.04
C GLN A 146 53.55 17.82 -47.28
N ARG A 147 52.46 18.58 -47.18
CA ARG A 147 51.48 18.81 -48.26
C ARG A 147 52.11 19.66 -49.35
N LEU A 148 51.84 19.33 -50.62
CA LEU A 148 52.16 20.22 -51.74
C LEU A 148 50.93 21.05 -52.13
N GLN A 149 51.16 22.34 -52.34
CA GLN A 149 50.24 23.25 -53.00
C GLN A 149 50.78 23.57 -54.40
N PRO A 150 50.33 22.86 -55.44
CA PRO A 150 50.60 23.25 -56.83
C PRO A 150 49.95 24.62 -57.08
N GLY A 151 50.66 25.54 -57.74
CA GLY A 151 50.37 26.96 -57.70
C GLY A 151 48.96 27.42 -58.11
N ALA A 152 48.53 28.47 -57.39
CA ALA A 152 47.70 29.62 -57.74
C ALA A 152 46.18 29.55 -58.02
N ASP A 153 45.50 28.40 -58.22
CA ASP A 153 44.03 28.45 -58.37
C ASP A 153 43.20 27.23 -57.90
N GLY A 154 43.81 26.23 -57.25
CA GLY A 154 43.10 25.10 -56.66
C GLY A 154 43.06 25.12 -55.13
N TRP A 155 41.88 24.90 -54.52
CA TRP A 155 41.70 24.76 -53.07
C TRP A 155 42.04 23.35 -52.53
N ASP A 156 42.50 22.44 -53.39
CA ASP A 156 42.78 21.06 -53.01
C ASP A 156 44.27 20.91 -52.68
N ASP A 157 44.59 20.52 -51.45
CA ASP A 157 45.93 20.13 -51.02
C ASP A 157 46.21 18.66 -51.38
N TRP A 158 47.40 18.36 -51.91
CA TRP A 158 47.75 17.05 -52.45
C TRP A 158 49.00 16.44 -51.81
N TYR A 159 49.06 15.11 -51.81
CA TYR A 159 50.25 14.31 -51.49
C TYR A 159 50.82 13.68 -52.76
N VAL A 160 52.15 13.70 -52.90
CA VAL A 160 52.84 12.98 -54.00
C VAL A 160 52.87 11.49 -53.67
N HIS A 161 52.35 10.68 -54.57
CA HIS A 161 52.37 9.23 -54.48
C HIS A 161 53.44 8.72 -55.46
N SER A 162 54.68 8.60 -54.97
CA SER A 162 55.93 8.18 -55.65
C SER A 162 56.70 9.25 -56.43
N ASP A 163 58.02 9.08 -56.42
CA ASP A 163 59.00 10.04 -56.93
C ASP A 163 59.05 10.09 -58.47
N ASP A 164 58.46 9.10 -59.16
CA ASP A 164 58.78 8.83 -60.57
C ASP A 164 57.59 8.93 -61.56
N GLU A 165 56.32 9.05 -61.13
CA GLU A 165 55.18 9.06 -62.08
C GLU A 165 54.04 10.08 -61.79
N GLY A 166 54.27 11.09 -60.95
CA GLY A 166 53.39 12.28 -60.89
C GLY A 166 51.93 12.03 -60.47
N GLU A 167 51.60 10.86 -59.93
CA GLU A 167 50.29 10.59 -59.34
C GLU A 167 50.14 11.33 -58.01
N TYR A 168 49.07 12.11 -57.88
CA TYR A 168 48.75 12.89 -56.68
C TYR A 168 47.55 12.28 -55.96
N LEU A 169 47.66 12.10 -54.65
CA LEU A 169 46.55 11.73 -53.78
C LEU A 169 45.94 12.98 -53.15
N LYS A 170 44.61 13.13 -53.23
CA LYS A 170 43.91 14.21 -52.53
C LYS A 170 44.04 14.00 -51.02
N PHE A 171 44.27 15.09 -50.30
CA PHE A 171 44.28 15.07 -48.84
C PHE A 171 43.00 14.47 -48.24
N ASP A 172 41.84 14.83 -48.78
CA ASP A 172 40.55 14.35 -48.29
C ASP A 172 40.38 12.84 -48.50
N ASP A 173 40.88 12.29 -49.61
CA ASP A 173 40.85 10.85 -49.88
C ASP A 173 41.76 10.10 -48.92
N VAL A 174 42.96 10.62 -48.64
CA VAL A 174 43.89 10.06 -47.65
C VAL A 174 43.28 10.12 -46.24
N LEU A 175 42.62 11.23 -45.89
CA LEU A 175 41.96 11.38 -44.59
C LEU A 175 40.78 10.41 -44.45
N ALA A 176 39.98 10.24 -45.50
CA ALA A 176 38.89 9.28 -45.54
C ALA A 176 39.41 7.84 -45.40
N MET A 177 40.50 7.49 -46.08
CA MET A 177 41.14 6.17 -45.96
C MET A 177 41.67 5.90 -44.56
N LEU A 178 42.37 6.86 -43.94
CA LEU A 178 42.87 6.72 -42.57
C LEU A 178 41.73 6.60 -41.55
N THR A 179 40.68 7.41 -41.71
CA THR A 179 39.49 7.35 -40.86
C THR A 179 38.74 6.03 -41.02
N ALA A 180 38.58 5.54 -42.26
CA ALA A 180 37.98 4.24 -42.55
C ALA A 180 38.83 3.07 -42.00
N ALA A 181 40.14 3.24 -41.94
CA ALA A 181 41.08 2.30 -41.32
C ALA A 181 41.18 2.45 -39.79
N GLY A 182 40.52 3.44 -39.18
CA GLY A 182 40.57 3.70 -37.74
C GLY A 182 41.92 4.23 -37.23
N ILE A 183 42.74 4.82 -38.11
CA ILE A 183 44.05 5.38 -37.79
C ILE A 183 43.90 6.87 -37.45
N LYS A 184 44.33 7.26 -36.26
CA LYS A 184 44.32 8.67 -35.83
C LYS A 184 45.59 9.38 -36.35
N ARG A 185 45.53 10.71 -36.50
CA ARG A 185 46.69 11.53 -36.90
C ARG A 185 47.16 12.39 -35.74
N GLU A 186 48.46 12.66 -35.68
CA GLU A 186 48.99 13.65 -34.74
C GLU A 186 48.52 15.06 -35.14
N ALA A 187 48.29 15.93 -34.17
CA ALA A 187 48.06 17.35 -34.45
C ALA A 187 49.39 18.00 -34.89
N GLU A 188 49.35 18.83 -35.95
CA GLU A 188 50.50 19.64 -36.43
C GLU A 188 50.89 20.75 -35.45
#